data_AF-A0A8J6SMW5-F1
#
_entry.id   AF-A0A8J6SMW5-F1
#
_cell.length_a   1.000
_cell.length_b   1.000
_cell.length_c   1.000
_cell.angle_alpha   90.00
_cell.angle_beta   90.00
_cell.angle_gamma   90.00
#
_symmetry.space_group_name_H-M   'P 1'
#
loop_
_entity.id
_entity.type
_entity.pdbx_description
1 polymer ?
#
loop_
_entity_poly.entity_id
_entity_poly.type
_entity_poly.pdbx_seq_one_letter_code
_entity_poly.pdbx_strand_id
1 'polypeptide(L)' 'MYAKQYQQPVKESKLLLVLNKIWQLLITTLTQEPEIKVWQRSDRFGNTWWEAYNPANGRSATFGNEIELLSWIEKSY' A
#
# COMPACT_ATOMS: atom_id res chain seq x y z
N MET A 1 9.84 17.39 -55.26
CA MET A 1 10.67 17.21 -54.03
C MET A 1 9.71 16.84 -52.91
N TYR A 2 9.63 15.56 -52.53
CA TYR A 2 8.70 15.11 -51.49
C TYR A 2 9.46 14.97 -50.16
N ALA A 3 9.06 15.75 -49.17
CA ALA A 3 9.60 15.66 -47.81
C ALA A 3 9.09 14.36 -47.16
N LYS A 4 10.01 13.50 -46.72
CA LYS A 4 9.66 12.35 -45.87
C LYS A 4 9.36 12.87 -44.46
N GLN A 5 8.09 12.88 -44.08
CA GLN A 5 7.66 13.07 -42.70
C GLN A 5 8.04 11.80 -41.93
N TYR A 6 9.10 11.85 -41.12
CA TYR A 6 9.44 10.77 -40.21
C TYR A 6 8.43 10.77 -39.05
N GLN A 7 7.42 9.90 -39.13
CA GLN A 7 6.60 9.57 -37.97
C GLN A 7 7.43 8.73 -37.00
N GLN A 8 7.72 9.28 -35.83
CA GLN A 8 8.34 8.53 -34.74
C GLN A 8 7.38 7.41 -34.28
N PRO A 9 7.86 6.18 -34.04
CA PRO A 9 7.00 5.14 -33.49
C PRO A 9 6.65 5.54 -32.05
N VAL A 10 5.36 5.66 -31.78
CA VAL A 10 4.80 6.02 -30.46
C VAL A 10 5.17 4.91 -29.46
N LYS A 11 6.32 5.07 -28.80
CA LYS A 11 6.83 4.15 -27.75
C LYS A 11 6.06 4.30 -26.42
N GLU A 12 5.01 5.12 -26.39
CA GLU A 12 4.27 5.52 -25.20
C GLU A 12 3.27 4.45 -24.71
N SER A 13 2.88 3.50 -25.57
CA SER A 13 1.83 2.52 -25.27
C SER A 13 2.16 1.61 -24.08
N LYS A 14 3.41 1.16 -23.95
CA LYS A 14 3.81 0.26 -22.85
C LYS A 14 3.82 0.96 -21.50
N LEU A 15 4.25 2.21 -21.45
CA LEU A 15 4.33 2.98 -20.20
C LEU A 15 2.94 3.31 -19.66
N LEU A 16 2.03 3.74 -20.54
CA LEU A 16 0.64 4.02 -20.17
C LEU A 16 -0.08 2.76 -19.67
N LEU A 17 0.19 1.60 -20.27
CA LEU A 17 -0.37 0.32 -19.81
C LEU A 17 0.15 -0.08 -18.42
N VAL A 18 1.44 0.12 -18.14
CA VAL A 18 2.01 -0.16 -16.82
C VAL A 18 1.46 0.81 -15.78
N LEU A 19 1.36 2.10 -16.10
CA LEU A 19 0.80 3.11 -15.21
C LEU A 19 -0.67 2.82 -14.88
N ASN A 20 -1.47 2.44 -15.88
CA ASN A 20 -2.85 2.07 -15.67
C ASN A 20 -2.98 0.83 -14.77
N LYS A 21 -2.12 -0.18 -14.94
CA LYS A 21 -2.11 -1.36 -14.05
C LYS A 21 -1.78 -1.00 -12.60
N ILE A 22 -0.81 -0.12 -12.38
CA ILE A 22 -0.45 0.36 -11.03
C ILE A 22 -1.62 1.15 -10.43
N TRP A 23 -2.27 2.01 -11.22
CA TRP A 23 -3.42 2.80 -10.80
C TRP A 23 -4.63 1.93 -10.42
N GLN A 24 -4.94 0.92 -11.24
CA GLN A 24 -6.01 -0.04 -10.93
C GLN A 24 -5.70 -0.85 -9.66
N LEU A 25 -4.45 -1.26 -9.45
CA LEU A 25 -4.03 -1.95 -8.24
C LEU A 25 -4.22 -1.06 -7.00
N LEU A 26 -3.81 0.22 -7.10
CA LEU A 26 -3.98 1.20 -6.03
C LEU A 26 -5.45 1.43 -5.69
N ILE A 27 -6.31 1.69 -6.68
CA ILE A 27 -7.74 1.85 -6.47
C ILE A 27 -8.33 0.59 -5.83
N THR A 28 -8.02 -0.59 -6.35
CA THR A 28 -8.54 -1.86 -5.81
C THR A 28 -8.16 -2.04 -4.34
N THR A 29 -6.91 -1.72 -3.97
CA THR A 29 -6.46 -1.77 -2.57
C THR A 29 -7.10 -0.71 -1.67
N LEU A 30 -7.53 0.43 -2.23
CA LEU A 30 -8.17 1.52 -1.49
C LEU A 30 -9.69 1.36 -1.41
N THR A 31 -10.32 0.63 -2.33
CA THR A 31 -11.77 0.35 -2.36
C THR A 31 -12.15 -0.94 -1.66
N GLN A 32 -11.18 -1.82 -1.34
CA GLN A 32 -11.42 -2.94 -0.43
C GLN A 32 -11.73 -2.39 0.97
N GLU A 33 -12.60 -3.07 1.71
CA GLU A 33 -12.87 -2.69 3.11
C GLU A 33 -11.53 -2.57 3.85
N PRO A 34 -11.22 -1.41 4.42
CA PRO A 34 -9.91 -1.14 5.00
C PRO A 34 -9.77 -1.91 6.31
N GLU A 35 -9.40 -3.18 6.22
CA GLU A 35 -9.06 -4.00 7.38
C GLU A 35 -7.71 -3.58 7.96
N ILE A 36 -7.68 -3.41 9.28
CA ILE A 36 -6.45 -3.09 10.00
C ILE A 36 -5.50 -4.28 9.92
N LYS A 37 -4.29 -4.03 9.42
CA LYS A 37 -3.24 -5.05 9.30
C LYS A 37 -2.40 -5.07 10.55
N VAL A 38 -2.22 -6.26 11.14
CA VAL A 38 -1.46 -6.46 12.38
C VAL A 38 -0.35 -7.47 12.17
N TRP A 39 0.84 -7.17 12.68
CA TRP A 39 2.01 -8.05 12.63
C TRP A 39 2.60 -8.20 14.03
N GLN A 40 2.91 -9.43 14.43
CA GLN A 40 3.75 -9.68 15.60
C GLN A 40 5.19 -9.86 15.14
N ARG A 41 6.11 -9.16 15.79
CA ARG A 41 7.54 -9.31 15.57
C ARG A 41 8.20 -9.73 16.87
N SER A 42 9.24 -10.56 16.73
CA SER A 42 10.07 -10.99 17.84
C SER A 42 11.53 -10.89 17.43
N ASP A 43 12.39 -10.43 18.33
CA ASP A 43 13.83 -10.44 18.12
C ASP A 43 14.50 -11.71 18.70
N ARG A 44 15.80 -11.86 18.42
CA ARG A 44 16.62 -12.95 18.95
C ARG A 44 16.81 -12.93 20.48
N PHE A 45 16.44 -11.84 21.13
CA PHE A 45 16.52 -11.65 22.58
C PHE A 45 15.19 -11.95 23.28
N GLY A 46 14.15 -12.34 22.52
CA GLY A 46 12.82 -12.64 23.03
C GLY A 46 11.93 -11.40 23.20
N ASN A 47 12.38 -10.22 22.79
CA ASN A 47 11.53 -9.04 22.81
C ASN A 47 10.49 -9.18 21.71
N THR A 48 9.22 -9.06 22.10
CA THR A 48 8.09 -9.19 21.20
C THR A 48 7.33 -7.88 21.16
N TRP A 49 6.98 -7.42 19.96
CA TRP A 49 6.19 -6.23 19.76
C TRP A 49 5.18 -6.42 18.65
N TRP A 50 4.17 -5.57 18.65
CA TRP A 50 3.08 -5.59 17.70
C TRP A 50 3.14 -4.33 16.84
N GLU A 51 2.94 -4.48 15.54
CA GLU A 51 2.82 -3.37 14.60
C GLU A 51 1.43 -3.42 13.98
N ALA A 52 0.73 -2.28 13.98
CA ALA A 52 -0.58 -2.13 13.37
C ALA A 52 -0.56 -1.06 12.28
N TYR A 53 -1.31 -1.29 11.21
CA TYR A 53 -1.49 -0.34 10.11
C TYR A 53 -2.97 -0.27 9.74
N ASN A 54 -3.54 0.93 9.82
CA ASN A 54 -4.89 1.23 9.41
C ASN A 54 -4.86 1.85 7.99
N PRO A 55 -5.29 1.11 6.95
CA PRO A 55 -5.31 1.62 5.58
C PRO A 55 -6.38 2.69 5.34
N ALA A 56 -7.41 2.81 6.18
CA ALA A 56 -8.48 3.80 6.03
C ALA A 56 -7.97 5.24 6.24
N ASN A 57 -7.04 5.43 7.17
CA ASN A 57 -6.50 6.74 7.56
C ASN A 57 -4.98 6.84 7.41
N GLY A 58 -4.32 5.78 6.92
CA GLY A 58 -2.86 5.72 6.71
C GLY A 58 -2.04 5.72 8.01
N ARG A 59 -2.66 5.48 9.17
CA ARG A 59 -1.97 5.51 10.47
C ARG A 59 -1.29 4.17 10.73
N SER A 60 -0.09 4.24 11.28
CA SER A 60 0.63 3.08 11.81
C SER A 60 0.98 3.32 13.28
N ALA A 61 1.09 2.24 14.04
CA ALA A 61 1.49 2.28 15.43
C ALA A 61 2.23 0.99 15.83
N THR A 62 3.07 1.11 16.86
CA THR A 62 3.83 0.00 17.43
C THR A 62 3.51 -0.11 18.92
N PHE A 63 3.28 -1.32 19.39
CA PHE A 63 2.83 -1.61 20.76
C PHE A 63 3.71 -2.67 21.41
N GLY A 64 4.02 -2.48 22.69
CA GLY A 64 4.74 -3.47 23.50
C GLY A 64 3.84 -4.56 24.07
N ASN A 65 2.51 -4.38 24.00
CA ASN A 65 1.53 -5.35 24.49
C ASN A 65 0.28 -5.40 23.59
N GLU A 66 -0.44 -6.50 23.70
CA GLU A 66 -1.65 -6.77 22.92
C GLU A 66 -2.84 -5.89 23.34
N ILE A 67 -2.92 -5.50 24.62
CA ILE A 67 -4.04 -4.71 25.16
C ILE A 67 -4.05 -3.29 24.55
N GLU A 68 -2.88 -2.67 24.43
CA GLU A 68 -2.69 -1.37 23.78
C GLU A 68 -3.03 -1.44 22.29
N LEU A 69 -2.64 -2.52 21.62
CA LEU A 69 -2.99 -2.79 20.22
C LEU A 69 -4.52 -2.88 20.06
N LEU A 70 -5.19 -3.70 20.86
CA LEU A 70 -6.65 -3.86 20.80
C LEU A 70 -7.38 -2.54 21.09
N SER A 71 -6.92 -1.79 22.08
CA SER A 71 -7.47 -0.47 22.41
C SER A 71 -7.30 0.54 21.26
N TRP A 72 -6.23 0.41 20.48
CA TRP A 72 -6.00 1.24 19.30
C TRP A 72 -6.86 0.82 18.10
N ILE A 73 -7.07 -0.48 17.92
CA ILE A 73 -7.98 -1.05 16.92
C ILE A 73 -9.40 -0.57 17.20
N GLU A 74 -9.86 -0.68 18.45
CA GLU A 74 -11.21 -0.25 18.86
C GLU A 74 -11.44 1.24 18.61
N LYS A 75 -10.44 2.09 18.83
CA LYS A 75 -10.51 3.54 18.51
C LYS A 75 -10.47 3.85 17.01
N SER A 76 -10.08 2.88 16.20
CA SER A 76 -9.90 3.02 14.76
C SER A 76 -11.12 2.56 13.94
N TYR A 77 -12.06 1.87 14.58
CA TYR A 77 -13.40 1.55 14.09
C TYR A 77 -14.42 2.61 14.55
#